data_AF-A0AAE3MHL4-F1
#
_entry.id   AF-A0AAE3MHL4-F1
#
_cell.length_a   1.000
_cell.length_b   1.000
_cell.length_c   1.000
_cell.angle_alpha   90.00
_cell.angle_beta   90.00
_cell.angle_gamma   90.00
#
_symmetry.space_group_name_H-M   'P 1'
#
loop_
_entity.id
_entity.type
_entity.pdbx_description
1 polymer ?
#
loop_
_entity_poly.entity_id
_entity_poly.type
_entity_poly.pdbx_seq_one_letter_code
_entity_poly.pdbx_strand_id
1 'polypeptide(L)'
;MKQNILYLLLFLLSFGIFSCEREFEYANGLNGLSFSVDTLMFDTIFSSVGSVTRNFRIYNPYDEDLIINSIELANADASNFRLNINGYAENYMEDVKINSHDSLYVFVDITITPGDENSPFVVSDSVLVYTGDKTQSVTLVAYGQDVVLLKEEKVKTTTFTADKPYLIYDYLIVDSLETLTIEPGARLHFYNDAELIVFGSMQVDGTYEEPVQFLGHRLEEWYEDKPGQWGQIHFMPGSSDSYIKHAEIKNSLTGLFVDSVGLGKDSPLLIENSIINHITDFGIIAQNSNIKISNSVIGDCGYHSVALTLGGIYNFYHCTIANYFNWTYRSTPALFLNNYYIDEDGNEVINPLIEANFYNSIIYGRNHTELGFDFIETEETEDLPDNGFNYLFKNCLIKSGEIDISDPNKFKFITANEDPNFIDPYGFEYQLDTLSPCKDIGNFDIASDFPFDLLNTNRTKDSGPDLGAYERIEDE
;
A
#
# COMPACT_ATOMS: atom_id res chain seq x y z
N MET A 1 28.53 72.76 24.17
CA MET A 1 28.55 71.29 23.93
C MET A 1 27.99 70.47 25.10
N LYS A 2 28.44 70.69 26.35
CA LYS A 2 27.95 69.92 27.52
C LYS A 2 26.44 70.05 27.82
N GLN A 3 25.86 71.22 27.58
CA GLN A 3 24.43 71.46 27.87
C GLN A 3 23.50 70.77 26.84
N ASN A 4 23.90 70.70 25.57
CA ASN A 4 23.15 69.96 24.54
C ASN A 4 23.25 68.43 24.72
N ILE A 5 24.36 67.94 25.29
CA ILE A 5 24.52 66.52 25.65
C ILE A 5 23.58 66.14 26.79
N LEU A 6 23.35 67.04 27.76
CA LEU A 6 22.44 66.80 28.88
C LEU A 6 20.97 66.73 28.41
N TYR A 7 20.55 67.63 27.52
CA TYR A 7 19.20 67.57 26.93
C TYR A 7 18.99 66.35 26.03
N LEU A 8 20.03 65.92 25.29
CA LEU A 8 20.00 64.70 24.50
C LEU A 8 19.89 63.45 25.40
N LEU A 9 20.60 63.42 26.52
CA LEU A 9 20.51 62.35 27.53
C LEU A 9 19.14 62.30 28.22
N LEU A 10 18.55 63.45 28.55
CA LEU A 10 17.20 63.52 29.12
C LEU A 10 16.11 63.11 28.11
N PHE A 11 16.28 63.44 26.82
CA PHE A 11 15.37 63.02 25.75
C PHE A 11 15.50 61.51 25.46
N LEU A 12 16.71 60.95 25.49
CA LEU A 12 16.95 59.50 25.42
C LEU A 12 16.41 58.75 26.64
N LEU A 13 16.46 59.34 27.84
CA LEU A 13 15.90 58.75 29.06
C LEU A 13 14.36 58.73 29.04
N SER A 14 13.71 59.72 28.41
CA SER A 14 12.24 59.71 28.26
C SER A 14 11.71 58.64 27.30
N PHE A 15 12.55 58.12 26.39
CA PHE A 15 12.19 56.99 25.52
C PHE A 15 12.40 55.62 26.19
N GLY A 16 13.10 55.55 27.34
CA GLY A 16 13.39 54.30 28.04
C GLY A 16 12.28 53.77 28.96
N ILE A 17 11.15 54.48 29.09
CA ILE A 17 10.08 54.16 30.05
C ILE A 17 8.79 53.64 29.42
N PHE A 18 8.73 53.50 28.09
CA PHE A 18 7.65 52.79 27.40
C PHE A 18 8.07 51.32 27.18
N SER A 19 8.30 50.59 28.27
CA SER A 19 8.20 49.14 28.22
C SER A 19 6.74 48.81 28.47
N CYS A 20 5.95 48.72 27.40
CA CYS A 20 4.58 48.23 27.46
C CYS A 20 4.66 46.71 27.65
N GLU A 21 4.75 46.26 28.89
CA GLU A 21 4.50 44.86 29.21
C GLU A 21 3.00 44.64 29.05
N ARG A 22 2.59 43.69 28.21
CA ARG A 22 1.18 43.37 28.04
C ARG A 22 0.68 42.68 29.31
N GLU A 23 -0.40 43.20 29.87
CA GLU A 23 -1.08 42.57 31.00
C GLU A 23 -2.01 41.49 30.46
N PHE A 24 -1.88 40.27 31.00
CA PHE A 24 -2.77 39.16 30.73
C PHE A 24 -3.77 39.04 31.89
N GLU A 25 -5.05 38.81 31.58
CA GLU A 25 -6.09 38.69 32.59
C GLU A 25 -6.81 37.33 32.52
N TYR A 26 -7.42 36.91 33.64
CA TYR A 26 -8.33 35.77 33.64
C TYR A 26 -9.69 36.18 33.06
N ALA A 27 -10.23 35.35 32.17
CA ALA A 27 -11.44 35.60 31.39
C ALA A 27 -12.75 35.51 32.20
N ASN A 28 -12.90 36.28 33.27
CA ASN A 28 -14.08 36.22 34.14
C ASN A 28 -15.34 36.77 33.45
N GLY A 29 -16.42 35.98 33.41
CA GLY A 29 -17.70 36.37 32.80
C GLY A 29 -17.74 36.33 31.27
N LEU A 30 -16.70 35.83 30.61
CA LEU A 30 -16.66 35.64 29.15
C LEU A 30 -17.42 34.37 28.71
N ASN A 31 -17.78 34.29 27.43
CA ASN A 31 -18.51 33.15 26.85
C ASN A 31 -17.63 31.91 26.58
N GLY A 32 -16.39 31.90 27.07
CA GLY A 32 -15.39 30.85 26.83
C GLY A 32 -14.56 31.08 25.57
N LEU A 33 -13.63 30.17 25.32
CA LEU A 33 -12.76 30.10 24.14
C LEU A 33 -13.48 29.37 22.99
N SER A 34 -12.95 29.49 21.78
CA SER A 34 -13.42 28.72 20.61
C SER A 34 -12.43 27.62 20.26
N PHE A 35 -12.93 26.47 19.81
CA PHE A 35 -12.10 25.35 19.37
C PHE A 35 -12.30 25.09 17.88
N SER A 36 -11.25 24.62 17.20
CA SER A 36 -11.35 24.25 15.78
C SER A 36 -12.25 23.03 15.53
N VAL A 37 -12.44 22.19 16.56
CA VAL A 37 -13.28 20.98 16.53
C VAL A 37 -13.94 20.79 17.88
N ASP A 38 -15.07 20.11 17.91
CA ASP A 38 -15.75 19.60 19.11
C ASP A 38 -15.25 18.19 19.49
N THR A 39 -14.99 17.36 18.48
CA THR A 39 -14.46 16.00 18.63
C THR A 39 -13.24 15.79 17.74
N LEU A 40 -12.15 15.32 18.33
CA LEU A 40 -10.97 14.85 17.61
C LEU A 40 -11.02 13.32 17.51
N MET A 41 -11.40 12.82 16.34
CA MET A 41 -11.48 11.39 16.08
C MET A 41 -10.16 10.86 15.49
N PHE A 42 -9.77 9.64 15.86
CA PHE A 42 -8.70 8.85 15.26
C PHE A 42 -9.30 7.61 14.61
N ASP A 43 -8.65 7.13 13.56
CA ASP A 43 -9.04 5.90 12.89
C ASP A 43 -8.69 4.66 13.74
N THR A 44 -8.88 3.47 13.18
CA THR A 44 -8.50 2.20 13.80
C THR A 44 -6.99 2.14 14.01
N ILE A 45 -6.58 1.96 15.25
CA ILE A 45 -5.18 1.92 15.69
C ILE A 45 -4.91 0.55 16.28
N PHE A 46 -3.84 -0.10 15.82
CA PHE A 46 -3.40 -1.35 16.43
C PHE A 46 -2.85 -1.12 17.83
N SER A 47 -3.30 -1.98 18.75
CA SER A 47 -2.76 -2.00 20.11
C SER A 47 -1.23 -2.14 20.09
N SER A 48 -0.55 -1.52 21.05
CA SER A 48 0.93 -1.45 21.17
C SER A 48 1.67 -0.63 20.12
N VAL A 49 1.01 -0.09 19.09
CA VAL A 49 1.62 0.82 18.09
C VAL A 49 1.11 2.24 18.31
N GLY A 50 2.01 3.22 18.15
CA GLY A 50 1.64 4.64 18.20
C GLY A 50 0.88 5.08 16.95
N SER A 51 -0.13 5.91 17.13
CA SER A 51 -0.88 6.54 16.04
C SER A 51 -0.11 7.69 15.36
N VAL A 52 -0.69 8.26 14.29
CA VAL A 52 -0.31 9.61 13.85
C VAL A 52 -0.75 10.65 14.88
N THR A 53 0.02 11.73 15.02
CA THR A 53 -0.38 12.88 15.82
C THR A 53 -1.44 13.70 15.09
N ARG A 54 -2.62 13.88 15.71
CA ARG A 54 -3.65 14.84 15.25
C ARG A 54 -3.55 16.12 16.07
N ASN A 55 -4.22 17.19 15.64
CA ASN A 55 -4.22 18.44 16.39
C ASN A 55 -5.55 19.16 16.28
N PHE A 56 -5.80 20.01 17.27
CA PHE A 56 -6.82 21.05 17.21
C PHE A 56 -6.24 22.36 17.73
N ARG A 57 -6.97 23.46 17.51
CA ARG A 57 -6.59 24.77 18.00
C ARG A 57 -7.59 25.30 19.00
N ILE A 58 -7.07 26.01 19.98
CA ILE A 58 -7.83 26.84 20.92
C ILE A 58 -7.63 28.29 20.51
N TYR A 59 -8.73 29.01 20.28
CA TYR A 59 -8.74 30.39 19.85
C TYR A 59 -9.21 31.30 20.97
N ASN A 60 -8.53 32.43 21.11
CA ASN A 60 -9.02 33.58 21.85
C ASN A 60 -9.78 34.51 20.88
N PRO A 61 -11.13 34.55 20.91
CA PRO A 61 -11.89 35.40 20.01
C PRO A 61 -11.99 36.87 20.47
N TYR A 62 -11.39 37.22 21.61
CA TYR A 62 -11.55 38.52 22.26
C TYR A 62 -10.40 39.47 21.92
N ASP A 63 -10.65 40.77 22.11
CA ASP A 63 -9.67 41.85 21.93
C ASP A 63 -8.65 41.96 23.09
N GLU A 64 -8.79 41.11 24.11
CA GLU A 64 -7.97 41.11 25.33
C GLU A 64 -7.05 39.88 25.37
N ASP A 65 -5.86 40.04 25.94
CA ASP A 65 -4.91 38.95 26.16
C ASP A 65 -5.35 38.16 27.41
N LEU A 66 -5.47 36.83 27.29
CA LEU A 66 -6.10 35.97 28.30
C LEU A 66 -5.14 34.94 28.90
N ILE A 67 -5.44 34.53 30.14
CA ILE A 67 -4.85 33.36 30.80
C ILE A 67 -5.89 32.24 30.87
N ILE A 68 -5.51 31.09 30.31
CA ILE A 68 -6.20 29.81 30.51
C ILE A 68 -5.68 29.22 31.82
N ASN A 69 -6.58 28.95 32.77
CA ASN A 69 -6.22 28.41 34.09
C ASN A 69 -5.49 27.08 33.95
N SER A 70 -6.06 26.16 33.19
CA SER A 70 -5.39 24.90 32.85
C SER A 70 -5.95 24.25 31.59
N ILE A 71 -5.11 23.43 30.97
CA ILE A 71 -5.45 22.49 29.90
C ILE A 71 -4.99 21.11 30.37
N GLU A 72 -5.90 20.13 30.43
CA GLU A 72 -5.61 18.81 30.98
C GLU A 72 -6.35 17.68 30.28
N LEU A 73 -5.79 16.47 30.28
CA LEU A 73 -6.55 15.25 29.97
C LEU A 73 -7.42 14.85 31.15
N ALA A 74 -8.70 14.55 30.89
CA ALA A 74 -9.66 14.21 31.94
C ALA A 74 -9.25 12.96 32.75
N ASN A 75 -8.60 11.98 32.10
CA ASN A 75 -8.10 10.77 32.76
C ASN A 75 -6.60 10.82 33.11
N ALA A 76 -5.92 11.96 32.89
CA ALA A 76 -4.50 12.18 33.19
C ALA A 76 -3.61 10.98 32.78
N ASP A 77 -2.82 10.43 33.70
CA ASP A 77 -1.87 9.32 33.45
C ASP A 77 -2.54 7.98 33.10
N ALA A 78 -3.84 7.83 33.35
CA ALA A 78 -4.60 6.63 32.98
C ALA A 78 -5.10 6.69 31.52
N SER A 79 -4.93 7.82 30.84
CA SER A 79 -5.32 7.99 29.44
C SER A 79 -4.39 7.24 28.49
N ASN A 80 -4.96 6.69 27.42
CA ASN A 80 -4.19 6.20 26.27
C ASN A 80 -3.71 7.37 25.38
N PHE A 81 -4.31 8.56 25.54
CA PHE A 81 -3.94 9.77 24.79
C PHE A 81 -2.80 10.51 25.50
N ARG A 82 -1.98 11.21 24.72
CA ARG A 82 -1.01 12.17 25.25
C ARG A 82 -1.10 13.49 24.51
N LEU A 83 -0.84 14.57 25.23
CA LEU A 83 -0.90 15.92 24.70
C LEU A 83 0.50 16.49 24.47
N ASN A 84 0.59 17.33 23.45
CA ASN A 84 1.59 18.37 23.36
C ASN A 84 0.88 19.72 23.20
N ILE A 85 0.99 20.55 24.24
CA ILE A 85 0.30 21.82 24.37
C ILE A 85 1.28 22.92 23.95
N ASN A 86 1.03 23.53 22.80
CA ASN A 86 1.81 24.64 22.25
C ASN A 86 3.33 24.40 22.21
N GLY A 87 3.76 23.17 21.91
CA GLY A 87 5.15 22.75 21.83
C GLY A 87 5.66 21.99 23.06
N TYR A 88 4.91 21.97 24.17
CA TYR A 88 5.29 21.29 25.41
C TYR A 88 4.58 19.94 25.53
N ALA A 89 5.36 18.85 25.60
CA ALA A 89 4.83 17.48 25.69
C ALA A 89 4.37 17.13 27.12
N GLU A 90 3.26 17.72 27.55
CA GLU A 90 2.66 17.54 28.87
C GLU A 90 1.14 17.31 28.76
N ASN A 91 0.60 16.38 29.55
CA ASN A 91 -0.83 16.09 29.63
C ASN A 91 -1.62 17.09 30.49
N TYR A 92 -0.91 18.02 31.10
CA TYR A 92 -1.41 19.02 32.03
C TYR A 92 -0.55 20.27 31.90
N MET A 93 -1.17 21.43 31.73
CA MET A 93 -0.47 22.72 31.71
C MET A 93 -1.31 23.81 32.38
N GLU A 94 -0.70 24.60 33.27
CA GLU A 94 -1.35 25.72 33.96
C GLU A 94 -0.93 27.07 33.38
N ASP A 95 -1.75 28.09 33.66
CA ASP A 95 -1.48 29.51 33.39
C ASP A 95 -1.01 29.77 31.94
N VAL A 96 -1.70 29.14 30.99
CA VAL A 96 -1.36 29.22 29.56
C VAL A 96 -1.84 30.55 29.00
N LYS A 97 -0.88 31.38 28.59
CA LYS A 97 -1.11 32.71 28.03
C LYS A 97 -1.46 32.64 26.56
N ILE A 98 -2.52 33.33 26.15
CA ILE A 98 -2.97 33.45 24.76
C ILE A 98 -3.28 34.92 24.43
N ASN A 99 -2.68 35.45 23.37
CA ASN A 99 -2.92 36.84 22.99
C ASN A 99 -4.34 37.02 22.41
N SER A 100 -4.80 38.26 22.38
CA SER A 100 -6.00 38.69 21.66
C SER A 100 -5.99 38.24 20.20
N HIS A 101 -7.11 37.67 19.75
CA HIS A 101 -7.28 37.10 18.39
C HIS A 101 -6.24 36.06 17.97
N ASP A 102 -5.55 35.46 18.94
CA ASP A 102 -4.51 34.46 18.70
C ASP A 102 -5.04 33.04 18.96
N SER A 103 -4.22 32.05 18.60
CA SER A 103 -4.51 30.65 18.80
C SER A 103 -3.31 29.88 19.30
N LEU A 104 -3.55 28.81 20.06
CA LEU A 104 -2.53 27.83 20.39
C LEU A 104 -2.89 26.47 19.81
N TYR A 105 -1.87 25.68 19.52
CA TYR A 105 -2.03 24.31 19.07
C TYR A 105 -2.05 23.33 20.24
N VAL A 106 -2.94 22.35 20.16
CA VAL A 106 -2.88 21.15 20.99
C VAL A 106 -2.74 19.96 20.06
N PHE A 107 -1.58 19.33 20.12
CA PHE A 107 -1.30 18.07 19.42
C PHE A 107 -1.68 16.91 20.33
N VAL A 108 -2.26 15.87 19.76
CA VAL A 108 -2.75 14.69 20.46
C VAL A 108 -2.24 13.45 19.71
N ASP A 109 -1.58 12.56 20.44
CA ASP A 109 -1.29 11.21 19.97
C ASP A 109 -1.94 10.19 20.91
N ILE A 110 -2.02 8.94 20.46
CA ILE A 110 -2.56 7.82 21.22
C ILE A 110 -1.72 6.57 21.01
N THR A 111 -1.52 5.83 22.10
CA THR A 111 -1.01 4.45 22.11
C THR A 111 -1.96 3.60 22.92
N ILE A 112 -2.57 2.60 22.29
CA ILE A 112 -3.60 1.76 22.92
C ILE A 112 -2.93 0.56 23.60
N THR A 113 -3.27 0.34 24.87
CA THR A 113 -2.86 -0.87 25.59
C THR A 113 -3.72 -2.06 25.16
N PRO A 114 -3.15 -3.24 24.82
CA PRO A 114 -3.93 -4.40 24.39
C PRO A 114 -4.93 -4.90 25.45
N GLY A 115 -6.14 -5.29 25.00
CA GLY A 115 -7.24 -5.75 25.86
C GLY A 115 -7.53 -7.26 25.81
N ASP A 116 -6.90 -7.98 24.88
CA ASP A 116 -7.20 -9.35 24.45
C ASP A 116 -8.60 -9.53 23.82
N GLU A 117 -9.06 -8.53 23.08
CA GLU A 117 -10.32 -8.54 22.33
C GLU A 117 -10.08 -8.99 20.88
N ASN A 118 -11.07 -9.64 20.24
CA ASN A 118 -10.99 -9.94 18.79
C ASN A 118 -11.52 -8.79 17.94
N SER A 119 -12.58 -8.13 18.42
CA SER A 119 -13.29 -7.07 17.71
C SER A 119 -12.72 -5.69 18.01
N PRO A 120 -12.86 -4.72 17.09
CA PRO A 120 -12.54 -3.34 17.37
C PRO A 120 -13.31 -2.82 18.59
N PHE A 121 -12.66 -1.98 19.40
CA PHE A 121 -13.25 -1.35 20.58
C PHE A 121 -13.04 0.17 20.55
N VAL A 122 -13.86 0.91 21.29
CA VAL A 122 -13.77 2.37 21.35
C VAL A 122 -12.97 2.80 22.57
N VAL A 123 -11.97 3.65 22.35
CA VAL A 123 -11.22 4.36 23.39
C VAL A 123 -11.64 5.82 23.34
N SER A 124 -11.98 6.41 24.48
CA SER A 124 -12.39 7.81 24.54
C SER A 124 -11.83 8.52 25.77
N ASP A 125 -11.55 9.80 25.62
CA ASP A 125 -11.18 10.71 26.69
C ASP A 125 -11.62 12.13 26.33
N SER A 126 -11.22 13.14 27.10
CA SER A 126 -11.45 14.54 26.75
C SER A 126 -10.31 15.43 27.21
N VAL A 127 -10.01 16.45 26.41
CA VAL A 127 -9.16 17.56 26.85
C VAL A 127 -10.07 18.59 27.51
N LEU A 128 -9.85 18.83 28.79
CA LEU A 128 -10.56 19.82 29.59
C LEU A 128 -9.79 21.14 29.58
N VAL A 129 -10.49 22.25 29.36
CA VAL A 129 -9.93 23.60 29.31
C VAL A 129 -10.69 24.47 30.28
N TYR A 130 -9.97 25.03 31.25
CA TYR A 130 -10.50 25.89 32.30
C TYR A 130 -10.07 27.34 32.04
N THR A 131 -11.01 28.26 31.99
CA THR A 131 -10.72 29.69 31.73
C THR A 131 -11.71 30.56 32.53
N GLY A 132 -11.20 31.25 33.55
CA GLY A 132 -12.03 31.91 34.56
C GLY A 132 -13.00 30.92 35.21
N ASP A 133 -14.28 31.23 35.16
CA ASP A 133 -15.36 30.38 35.68
C ASP A 133 -15.92 29.37 34.65
N LYS A 134 -15.28 29.25 33.48
CA LYS A 134 -15.74 28.38 32.40
C LYS A 134 -14.89 27.12 32.30
N THR A 135 -15.57 25.99 32.15
CA THR A 135 -14.99 24.71 31.75
C THR A 135 -15.55 24.32 30.40
N GLN A 136 -14.68 24.04 29.45
CA GLN A 136 -15.04 23.53 28.13
C GLN A 136 -14.21 22.28 27.85
N SER A 137 -14.65 21.47 26.91
CA SER A 137 -13.96 20.22 26.57
C SER A 137 -13.93 19.99 25.07
N VAL A 138 -12.88 19.31 24.62
CA VAL A 138 -12.81 18.68 23.29
C VAL A 138 -12.80 17.17 23.52
N THR A 139 -13.73 16.46 22.90
CA THR A 139 -13.83 15.00 23.03
C THR A 139 -12.77 14.31 22.17
N LEU A 140 -12.11 13.30 22.72
CA LEU A 140 -11.15 12.45 22.00
C LEU A 140 -11.77 11.07 21.81
N VAL A 141 -11.76 10.55 20.58
CA VAL A 141 -12.29 9.22 20.26
C VAL A 141 -11.34 8.48 19.32
N ALA A 142 -11.06 7.21 19.60
CA ALA A 142 -10.28 6.33 18.75
C ALA A 142 -10.89 4.93 18.71
N TYR A 143 -10.70 4.22 17.60
CA TYR A 143 -11.00 2.79 17.53
C TYR A 143 -9.70 2.00 17.74
N GLY A 144 -9.70 1.09 18.71
CA GLY A 144 -8.59 0.17 18.97
C GLY A 144 -8.86 -1.19 18.34
N GLN A 145 -7.82 -1.82 17.80
CA GLN A 145 -7.86 -3.19 17.32
C GLN A 145 -6.66 -3.95 17.90
N ASP A 146 -6.94 -5.02 18.63
CA ASP A 146 -5.89 -5.92 19.08
C ASP A 146 -5.40 -6.78 17.92
N VAL A 147 -4.10 -7.10 17.95
CA VAL A 147 -3.42 -7.82 16.87
C VAL A 147 -2.55 -8.93 17.43
N VAL A 148 -2.30 -9.96 16.61
CA VAL A 148 -1.22 -10.91 16.85
C VAL A 148 0.08 -10.26 16.38
N LEU A 149 0.86 -9.74 17.33
CA LEU A 149 2.14 -9.10 17.04
C LEU A 149 3.22 -10.16 16.76
N LEU A 150 3.82 -10.09 15.58
CA LEU A 150 4.94 -10.91 15.15
C LEU A 150 6.14 -9.99 14.90
N LYS A 151 7.17 -10.09 15.75
CA LYS A 151 8.34 -9.24 15.69
C LYS A 151 9.60 -10.08 15.61
N GLU A 152 10.35 -9.94 14.51
CA GLU A 152 11.57 -10.71 14.26
C GLU A 152 11.35 -12.24 14.37
N GLU A 153 10.18 -12.71 13.92
CA GLU A 153 9.70 -14.06 14.24
C GLU A 153 10.04 -15.04 13.11
N LYS A 154 10.45 -16.25 13.52
CA LYS A 154 10.57 -17.40 12.63
C LYS A 154 9.49 -18.41 12.98
N VAL A 155 8.46 -18.49 12.16
CA VAL A 155 7.32 -19.35 12.42
C VAL A 155 7.61 -20.79 12.06
N LYS A 156 7.09 -21.70 12.90
CA LYS A 156 6.92 -23.10 12.55
C LYS A 156 5.66 -23.26 11.71
N THR A 157 5.38 -24.50 11.31
CA THR A 157 4.13 -24.87 10.67
C THR A 157 2.95 -24.36 11.50
N THR A 158 2.21 -23.43 10.92
CA THR A 158 1.19 -22.65 11.62
C THR A 158 0.12 -22.17 10.66
N THR A 159 -1.00 -21.75 11.23
CA THR A 159 -2.17 -21.29 10.50
C THR A 159 -2.56 -19.91 11.00
N PHE A 160 -2.70 -18.97 10.07
CA PHE A 160 -3.22 -17.63 10.34
C PHE A 160 -4.72 -17.60 10.00
N THR A 161 -5.55 -17.20 10.96
CA THR A 161 -7.02 -17.19 10.85
C THR A 161 -7.57 -15.77 10.67
N ALA A 162 -8.87 -15.63 10.41
CA ALA A 162 -9.53 -14.33 10.32
C ALA A 162 -9.86 -13.68 11.68
N ASP A 163 -9.64 -14.38 12.80
CA ASP A 163 -10.14 -13.97 14.12
C ASP A 163 -9.53 -12.65 14.61
N LYS A 164 -8.22 -12.46 14.39
CA LYS A 164 -7.49 -11.24 14.71
C LYS A 164 -6.54 -10.90 13.55
N PRO A 165 -6.33 -9.60 13.24
CA PRO A 165 -5.28 -9.21 12.33
C PRO A 165 -3.89 -9.59 12.88
N TYR A 166 -2.97 -9.90 11.99
CA TYR A 166 -1.56 -10.12 12.30
C TYR A 166 -0.79 -8.85 12.00
N LEU A 167 0.07 -8.41 12.91
CA LEU A 167 0.97 -7.28 12.69
C LEU A 167 2.41 -7.77 12.65
N ILE A 168 3.03 -7.72 11.47
CA ILE A 168 4.43 -8.05 11.24
C ILE A 168 5.24 -6.76 11.43
N TYR A 169 6.05 -6.68 12.49
CA TYR A 169 6.72 -5.43 12.86
C TYR A 169 8.11 -5.25 12.22
N ASP A 170 8.82 -6.34 11.90
CA ASP A 170 10.16 -6.29 11.28
C ASP A 170 10.26 -7.36 10.18
N TYR A 171 10.30 -8.64 10.56
CA TYR A 171 10.23 -9.72 9.58
C TYR A 171 9.47 -10.91 10.13
N LEU A 172 8.91 -11.68 9.20
CA LEU A 172 8.33 -12.99 9.44
C LEU A 172 9.02 -13.99 8.51
N ILE A 173 9.65 -15.02 9.08
CA ILE A 173 10.34 -16.06 8.30
C ILE A 173 9.57 -17.38 8.39
N VAL A 174 9.24 -17.95 7.24
CA VAL A 174 8.78 -19.34 7.11
C VAL A 174 9.99 -20.22 6.76
N ASP A 175 10.45 -21.05 7.69
CA ASP A 175 11.64 -21.88 7.51
C ASP A 175 11.49 -22.93 6.41
N SER A 176 12.59 -23.46 5.89
CA SER A 176 12.63 -24.39 4.74
C SER A 176 11.85 -25.70 4.91
N LEU A 177 11.45 -26.07 6.14
CA LEU A 177 10.71 -27.30 6.46
C LEU A 177 9.31 -27.01 7.02
N GLU A 178 8.91 -25.74 7.02
CA GLU A 178 7.69 -25.28 7.67
C GLU A 178 6.71 -24.75 6.63
N THR A 179 5.42 -24.81 6.98
CA THR A 179 4.34 -24.32 6.12
C THR A 179 3.52 -23.26 6.85
N LEU A 180 3.40 -22.08 6.26
CA LEU A 180 2.45 -21.06 6.70
C LEU A 180 1.17 -21.20 5.87
N THR A 181 0.07 -21.56 6.54
CA THR A 181 -1.28 -21.54 5.94
C THR A 181 -1.98 -20.27 6.37
N ILE A 182 -2.62 -19.58 5.44
CA ILE A 182 -3.36 -18.34 5.69
C ILE A 182 -4.79 -18.55 5.21
N GLU A 183 -5.73 -18.63 6.15
CA GLU A 183 -7.13 -18.95 5.92
C GLU A 183 -7.91 -17.78 5.30
N PRO A 184 -9.07 -18.04 4.66
CA PRO A 184 -9.92 -16.98 4.10
C PRO A 184 -10.20 -15.86 5.10
N GLY A 185 -10.18 -14.61 4.63
CA GLY A 185 -10.45 -13.42 5.44
C GLY A 185 -9.35 -13.01 6.42
N ALA A 186 -8.22 -13.72 6.47
CA ALA A 186 -7.08 -13.32 7.28
C ALA A 186 -6.48 -11.99 6.79
N ARG A 187 -6.06 -11.15 7.75
CA ARG A 187 -5.50 -9.81 7.49
C ARG A 187 -4.11 -9.71 8.07
N LEU A 188 -3.12 -9.53 7.21
CA LEU A 188 -1.72 -9.36 7.57
C LEU A 188 -1.33 -7.91 7.30
N HIS A 189 -0.97 -7.21 8.37
CA HIS A 189 -0.48 -5.83 8.32
C HIS A 189 1.01 -5.80 8.56
N PHE A 190 1.71 -5.00 7.77
CA PHE A 190 3.15 -4.86 7.84
C PHE A 190 3.50 -3.46 8.34
N TYR A 191 4.37 -3.43 9.35
CA TYR A 191 5.00 -2.19 9.80
C TYR A 191 6.08 -1.77 8.80
N ASN A 192 6.56 -0.53 8.92
CA ASN A 192 7.51 0.07 7.98
C ASN A 192 8.66 -0.87 7.63
N ASP A 193 8.90 -1.04 6.33
CA ASP A 193 9.95 -1.89 5.76
C ASP A 193 9.87 -3.39 6.14
N ALA A 194 8.79 -3.82 6.78
CA ALA A 194 8.69 -5.20 7.24
C ALA A 194 8.51 -6.19 6.08
N GLU A 195 9.05 -7.40 6.24
CA GLU A 195 9.09 -8.42 5.17
C GLU A 195 8.53 -9.77 5.60
N LEU A 196 7.94 -10.50 4.65
CA LEU A 196 7.62 -11.92 4.78
C LEU A 196 8.57 -12.73 3.90
N ILE A 197 9.42 -13.54 4.50
CA ILE A 197 10.45 -14.32 3.80
C ILE A 197 10.10 -15.80 3.88
N VAL A 198 9.94 -16.44 2.73
CA VAL A 198 9.47 -17.82 2.60
C VAL A 198 10.58 -18.70 2.07
N PHE A 199 11.23 -19.46 2.95
CA PHE A 199 12.14 -20.55 2.58
C PHE A 199 11.41 -21.89 2.40
N GLY A 200 10.32 -22.09 3.15
CA GLY A 200 9.48 -23.29 3.09
C GLY A 200 8.31 -23.11 2.13
N SER A 201 7.09 -23.25 2.65
CA SER A 201 5.86 -23.14 1.86
C SER A 201 4.92 -22.09 2.43
N MET A 202 4.29 -21.30 1.56
CA MET A 202 3.19 -20.41 1.92
C MET A 202 1.94 -20.77 1.12
N GLN A 203 0.84 -21.01 1.85
CA GLN A 203 -0.44 -21.44 1.29
C GLN A 203 -1.50 -20.41 1.69
N VAL A 204 -1.94 -19.60 0.72
CA VAL A 204 -2.97 -18.59 0.94
C VAL A 204 -4.28 -19.09 0.33
N ASP A 205 -5.24 -19.34 1.20
CA ASP A 205 -6.53 -19.96 0.89
C ASP A 205 -7.68 -18.94 0.92
N GLY A 206 -7.49 -17.76 0.31
CA GLY A 206 -8.58 -16.79 0.18
C GLY A 206 -9.75 -17.33 -0.66
N THR A 207 -10.91 -16.69 -0.52
CA THR A 207 -12.08 -16.91 -1.38
C THR A 207 -12.53 -15.59 -2.01
N TYR A 208 -13.45 -15.66 -2.99
CA TYR A 208 -14.05 -14.46 -3.57
C TYR A 208 -14.76 -13.60 -2.51
N GLU A 209 -15.47 -14.24 -1.58
CA GLU A 209 -16.19 -13.54 -0.51
C GLU A 209 -15.29 -13.06 0.63
N GLU A 210 -14.20 -13.79 0.90
CA GLU A 210 -13.28 -13.54 2.01
C GLU A 210 -11.82 -13.60 1.53
N PRO A 211 -11.37 -12.57 0.77
CA PRO A 211 -10.00 -12.52 0.30
C PRO A 211 -9.02 -12.37 1.47
N VAL A 212 -7.79 -12.85 1.28
CA VAL A 212 -6.69 -12.62 2.23
C VAL A 212 -6.01 -11.29 1.91
N GLN A 213 -5.75 -10.47 2.92
CA GLN A 213 -5.21 -9.13 2.72
C GLN A 213 -3.80 -8.99 3.27
N PHE A 214 -2.89 -8.43 2.46
CA PHE A 214 -1.51 -8.07 2.81
C PHE A 214 -1.35 -6.55 2.63
N LEU A 215 -1.36 -5.83 3.75
CA LEU A 215 -1.57 -4.38 3.79
C LEU A 215 -0.49 -3.66 4.62
N GLY A 216 -0.36 -2.35 4.43
CA GLY A 216 0.32 -1.50 5.41
C GLY A 216 -0.41 -1.49 6.77
N HIS A 217 0.31 -1.16 7.84
CA HIS A 217 -0.29 -1.01 9.17
C HIS A 217 -1.09 0.30 9.37
N ARG A 218 -1.01 1.25 8.42
CA ARG A 218 -1.75 2.52 8.45
C ARG A 218 -3.12 2.32 7.83
N LEU A 219 -4.17 2.43 8.63
CA LEU A 219 -5.56 2.19 8.23
C LEU A 219 -6.30 3.47 7.84
N GLU A 220 -5.67 4.63 7.96
CA GLU A 220 -6.31 5.90 7.63
C GLU A 220 -6.50 6.04 6.11
N GLU A 221 -7.62 6.64 5.69
CA GLU A 221 -8.01 6.86 4.27
C GLU A 221 -6.87 7.40 3.39
N TRP A 222 -6.07 8.37 3.89
CA TRP A 222 -4.94 8.93 3.15
C TRP A 222 -3.85 7.90 2.77
N TYR A 223 -3.76 6.80 3.50
CA TYR A 223 -2.78 5.74 3.29
C TYR A 223 -3.35 4.54 2.52
N GLU A 224 -4.65 4.51 2.22
CA GLU A 224 -5.29 3.32 1.64
C GLU A 224 -4.61 2.83 0.35
N ASP A 225 -4.23 3.76 -0.52
CA ASP A 225 -3.61 3.48 -1.82
C ASP A 225 -2.14 3.93 -1.88
N LYS A 226 -1.57 4.35 -0.74
CA LYS A 226 -0.20 4.86 -0.71
C LYS A 226 0.81 3.72 -0.85
N PRO A 227 1.70 3.71 -1.86
CA PRO A 227 2.71 2.67 -2.02
C PRO A 227 3.86 2.79 -1.01
N GLY A 228 4.62 1.71 -0.83
CA GLY A 228 5.89 1.72 -0.08
C GLY A 228 5.78 1.85 1.43
N GLN A 229 4.70 1.33 2.02
CA GLN A 229 4.48 1.28 3.47
C GLN A 229 5.17 0.11 4.15
N TRP A 230 5.52 -0.94 3.39
CA TRP A 230 6.22 -2.12 3.88
C TRP A 230 7.12 -2.73 2.80
N GLY A 231 7.95 -3.71 3.15
CA GLY A 231 8.99 -4.26 2.28
C GLY A 231 8.43 -5.10 1.13
N GLN A 232 8.31 -6.40 1.37
CA GLN A 232 7.97 -7.38 0.32
C GLN A 232 7.59 -8.76 0.87
N ILE A 233 6.95 -9.57 0.01
CA ILE A 233 6.88 -11.02 0.19
C ILE A 233 7.97 -11.63 -0.69
N HIS A 234 8.97 -12.23 -0.06
CA HIS A 234 10.13 -12.79 -0.74
C HIS A 234 10.11 -14.32 -0.65
N PHE A 235 9.89 -14.98 -1.78
CA PHE A 235 10.08 -16.41 -1.91
C PHE A 235 11.54 -16.71 -2.28
N MET A 236 12.21 -17.42 -1.37
CA MET A 236 13.63 -17.74 -1.48
C MET A 236 13.88 -19.00 -2.33
N PRO A 237 15.09 -19.16 -2.89
CA PRO A 237 15.48 -20.38 -3.58
C PRO A 237 15.26 -21.63 -2.71
N GLY A 238 14.61 -22.64 -3.30
CA GLY A 238 14.26 -23.87 -2.62
C GLY A 238 12.87 -23.92 -2.01
N SER A 239 12.16 -22.78 -1.93
CA SER A 239 10.72 -22.75 -1.61
C SER A 239 9.93 -23.58 -2.64
N SER A 240 8.96 -24.36 -2.15
CA SER A 240 8.08 -25.18 -2.98
C SER A 240 6.69 -25.28 -2.38
N ASP A 241 5.75 -25.87 -3.12
CA ASP A 241 4.38 -26.15 -2.68
C ASP A 241 3.63 -24.93 -2.14
N SER A 242 3.91 -23.77 -2.75
CA SER A 242 3.32 -22.49 -2.40
C SER A 242 2.27 -22.08 -3.42
N TYR A 243 1.20 -21.47 -2.93
CA TYR A 243 0.15 -20.91 -3.77
C TYR A 243 -0.53 -19.72 -3.09
N ILE A 244 -1.04 -18.81 -3.91
CA ILE A 244 -1.77 -17.63 -3.48
C ILE A 244 -3.12 -17.62 -4.19
N LYS A 245 -4.22 -17.71 -3.44
CA LYS A 245 -5.58 -17.65 -3.98
C LYS A 245 -6.34 -16.50 -3.34
N HIS A 246 -7.04 -15.72 -4.16
CA HIS A 246 -7.89 -14.60 -3.71
C HIS A 246 -7.20 -13.72 -2.68
N ALA A 247 -6.05 -13.18 -3.05
CA ALA A 247 -5.30 -12.27 -2.20
C ALA A 247 -5.31 -10.85 -2.75
N GLU A 248 -5.33 -9.89 -1.84
CA GLU A 248 -5.08 -8.48 -2.09
C GLU A 248 -3.72 -8.11 -1.49
N ILE A 249 -2.74 -7.83 -2.33
CA ILE A 249 -1.40 -7.44 -1.92
C ILE A 249 -1.19 -5.99 -2.33
N LYS A 250 -1.13 -5.08 -1.35
CA LYS A 250 -1.01 -3.66 -1.63
C LYS A 250 -0.09 -2.89 -0.69
N ASN A 251 0.30 -1.70 -1.14
CA ASN A 251 1.07 -0.72 -0.39
C ASN A 251 2.52 -1.12 -0.08
N SER A 252 3.14 -2.08 -0.79
CA SER A 252 4.52 -2.50 -0.51
C SER A 252 5.56 -1.76 -1.37
N LEU A 253 6.84 -1.95 -1.07
CA LEU A 253 7.95 -1.54 -1.94
C LEU A 253 8.01 -2.46 -3.16
N THR A 254 8.00 -3.77 -2.92
CA THR A 254 7.88 -4.82 -3.94
C THR A 254 6.76 -5.76 -3.52
N GLY A 255 5.85 -6.12 -4.42
CA GLY A 255 4.72 -7.01 -4.08
C GLY A 255 5.23 -8.42 -3.80
N LEU A 256 5.65 -9.11 -4.86
CA LEU A 256 6.25 -10.43 -4.81
C LEU A 256 7.66 -10.39 -5.38
N PHE A 257 8.66 -10.79 -4.59
CA PHE A 257 9.98 -11.13 -5.08
C PHE A 257 10.14 -12.65 -5.06
N VAL A 258 10.35 -13.26 -6.24
CA VAL A 258 10.44 -14.70 -6.42
C VAL A 258 11.79 -15.06 -7.04
N ASP A 259 12.67 -15.67 -6.25
CA ASP A 259 14.02 -16.07 -6.71
C ASP A 259 14.16 -17.59 -6.79
N SER A 260 14.40 -18.09 -8.00
CA SER A 260 14.73 -19.49 -8.28
C SER A 260 13.71 -20.50 -7.73
N VAL A 261 12.44 -20.11 -7.66
CA VAL A 261 11.33 -20.92 -7.10
C VAL A 261 10.76 -21.84 -8.17
N GLY A 262 10.41 -23.07 -7.79
CA GLY A 262 9.76 -24.03 -8.68
C GLY A 262 10.68 -24.65 -9.75
N LEU A 263 11.99 -24.35 -9.72
CA LEU A 263 12.99 -25.01 -10.56
C LEU A 263 13.33 -26.40 -10.00
N GLY A 264 13.25 -27.44 -10.83
CA GLY A 264 13.61 -28.82 -10.44
C GLY A 264 12.69 -29.45 -9.39
N LYS A 265 11.50 -28.88 -9.19
CA LYS A 265 10.44 -29.35 -8.28
C LYS A 265 9.18 -29.68 -9.08
N ASP A 266 8.29 -30.47 -8.49
CA ASP A 266 7.07 -30.96 -9.17
C ASP A 266 5.98 -29.88 -9.37
N SER A 267 6.08 -28.70 -8.74
CA SER A 267 5.04 -27.66 -8.81
C SER A 267 5.60 -26.23 -8.94
N PRO A 268 5.03 -25.40 -9.84
CA PRO A 268 5.28 -23.95 -9.88
C PRO A 268 4.67 -23.23 -8.67
N LEU A 269 5.04 -21.96 -8.46
CA LEU A 269 4.25 -21.04 -7.64
C LEU A 269 2.95 -20.71 -8.38
N LEU A 270 1.81 -20.96 -7.74
CA LEU A 270 0.48 -20.68 -8.29
C LEU A 270 -0.08 -19.38 -7.72
N ILE A 271 -0.56 -18.49 -8.58
CA ILE A 271 -1.25 -17.27 -8.16
C ILE A 271 -2.59 -17.20 -8.91
N GLU A 272 -3.69 -17.22 -8.17
CA GLU A 272 -5.04 -17.33 -8.74
C GLU A 272 -5.95 -16.26 -8.14
N ASN A 273 -6.73 -15.61 -9.00
CA ASN A 273 -7.78 -14.66 -8.62
C ASN A 273 -7.28 -13.57 -7.65
N SER A 274 -6.08 -13.02 -7.84
CA SER A 274 -5.45 -12.12 -6.88
C SER A 274 -5.18 -10.74 -7.48
N ILE A 275 -5.12 -9.72 -6.62
CA ILE A 275 -4.85 -8.33 -6.98
C ILE A 275 -3.54 -7.91 -6.33
N ILE A 276 -2.62 -7.38 -7.13
CA ILE A 276 -1.34 -6.82 -6.69
C ILE A 276 -1.24 -5.39 -7.24
N ASN A 277 -1.34 -4.40 -6.37
CA ASN A 277 -1.39 -2.98 -6.75
C ASN A 277 -0.81 -2.03 -5.68
N HIS A 278 -0.71 -0.74 -5.99
CA HIS A 278 -0.15 0.28 -5.09
C HIS A 278 1.26 -0.07 -4.63
N ILE A 279 2.15 -0.36 -5.57
CA ILE A 279 3.51 -0.84 -5.29
C ILE A 279 4.53 0.22 -5.72
N THR A 280 5.55 0.48 -4.90
CA THR A 280 6.56 1.50 -5.23
C THR A 280 7.40 1.11 -6.43
N ASP A 281 7.91 -0.11 -6.46
CA ASP A 281 8.82 -0.59 -7.50
C ASP A 281 8.15 -1.65 -8.37
N PHE A 282 8.20 -2.92 -7.95
CA PHE A 282 7.78 -4.07 -8.76
C PHE A 282 6.55 -4.76 -8.16
N GLY A 283 5.48 -4.90 -8.94
CA GLY A 283 4.34 -5.72 -8.52
C GLY A 283 4.77 -7.18 -8.32
N ILE A 284 5.35 -7.76 -9.37
CA ILE A 284 6.05 -9.04 -9.32
C ILE A 284 7.41 -8.88 -9.97
N ILE A 285 8.47 -9.26 -9.26
CA ILE A 285 9.79 -9.50 -9.82
C ILE A 285 10.14 -10.97 -9.64
N ALA A 286 10.31 -11.67 -10.76
CA ALA A 286 10.68 -13.07 -10.78
C ALA A 286 12.07 -13.22 -11.40
N GLN A 287 12.92 -14.00 -10.76
CA GLN A 287 14.28 -14.31 -11.20
C GLN A 287 14.38 -15.81 -11.41
N ASN A 288 14.58 -16.24 -12.65
CA ASN A 288 14.76 -17.65 -13.03
C ASN A 288 13.77 -18.59 -12.33
N SER A 289 12.47 -18.30 -12.40
CA SER A 289 11.46 -18.99 -11.58
C SER A 289 10.40 -19.67 -12.44
N ASN A 290 9.63 -20.58 -11.83
CA ASN A 290 8.48 -21.25 -12.44
C ASN A 290 7.18 -20.77 -11.79
N ILE A 291 6.42 -19.92 -12.50
CA ILE A 291 5.21 -19.27 -11.96
C ILE A 291 4.05 -19.44 -12.95
N LYS A 292 2.89 -19.80 -12.43
CA LYS A 292 1.63 -19.81 -13.17
C LYS A 292 0.64 -18.86 -12.50
N ILE A 293 0.12 -17.91 -13.28
CA ILE A 293 -0.82 -16.89 -12.82
C ILE A 293 -2.11 -16.99 -13.62
N SER A 294 -3.26 -16.95 -12.94
CA SER A 294 -4.56 -16.91 -13.60
C SER A 294 -5.52 -15.92 -12.94
N ASN A 295 -6.35 -15.27 -13.76
CA ASN A 295 -7.43 -14.37 -13.31
C ASN A 295 -6.99 -13.24 -12.38
N SER A 296 -5.77 -12.74 -12.54
CA SER A 296 -5.18 -11.78 -11.61
C SER A 296 -4.97 -10.42 -12.25
N VAL A 297 -5.03 -9.39 -11.41
CA VAL A 297 -4.70 -8.01 -11.77
C VAL A 297 -3.36 -7.66 -11.15
N ILE A 298 -2.42 -7.22 -11.98
CA ILE A 298 -1.11 -6.74 -11.52
C ILE A 298 -0.89 -5.37 -12.12
N GLY A 299 -0.89 -4.32 -11.30
CA GLY A 299 -1.01 -2.97 -11.79
C GLY A 299 -0.53 -1.91 -10.80
N ASP A 300 -0.64 -0.66 -11.19
CA ASP A 300 -0.27 0.49 -10.36
C ASP A 300 1.08 0.32 -9.62
N CYS A 301 2.15 0.15 -10.40
CA CYS A 301 3.51 -0.04 -9.89
C CYS A 301 4.43 1.06 -10.41
N GLY A 302 5.28 1.65 -9.56
CA GLY A 302 6.16 2.75 -9.98
C GLY A 302 7.27 2.37 -10.95
N TYR A 303 7.62 1.08 -11.05
CA TYR A 303 8.58 0.56 -12.02
C TYR A 303 7.94 -0.40 -13.02
N HIS A 304 8.00 -1.72 -12.81
CA HIS A 304 7.31 -2.71 -13.65
C HIS A 304 6.16 -3.33 -12.85
N SER A 305 5.01 -3.53 -13.50
CA SER A 305 3.96 -4.36 -12.88
C SER A 305 4.43 -5.81 -12.79
N VAL A 306 5.04 -6.32 -13.86
CA VAL A 306 5.65 -7.65 -13.90
C VAL A 306 7.03 -7.55 -14.56
N ALA A 307 8.06 -8.01 -13.85
CA ALA A 307 9.41 -8.17 -14.37
C ALA A 307 9.83 -9.64 -14.28
N LEU A 308 10.00 -10.27 -15.44
CA LEU A 308 10.47 -11.65 -15.59
C LEU A 308 11.93 -11.58 -16.02
N THR A 309 12.83 -11.70 -15.06
CA THR A 309 14.26 -11.47 -15.25
C THR A 309 15.04 -12.76 -15.12
N LEU A 310 16.21 -12.82 -15.75
CA LEU A 310 17.10 -13.97 -15.66
C LEU A 310 16.46 -15.29 -16.11
N GLY A 311 15.57 -15.27 -17.10
CA GLY A 311 14.95 -16.48 -17.64
C GLY A 311 13.88 -17.09 -16.75
N GLY A 312 13.50 -18.34 -17.01
CA GLY A 312 12.47 -19.07 -16.25
C GLY A 312 11.31 -19.63 -17.10
N ILE A 313 10.23 -20.02 -16.42
CA ILE A 313 9.02 -20.62 -16.98
C ILE A 313 7.80 -19.87 -16.44
N TYR A 314 7.07 -19.18 -17.30
CA TYR A 314 5.99 -18.30 -16.89
C TYR A 314 4.75 -18.50 -17.76
N ASN A 315 3.60 -18.65 -17.10
CA ASN A 315 2.33 -18.84 -17.80
C ASN A 315 1.23 -17.98 -17.18
N PHE A 316 0.68 -17.05 -17.95
CA PHE A 316 -0.37 -16.12 -17.56
C PHE A 316 -1.66 -16.42 -18.33
N TYR A 317 -2.77 -16.55 -17.61
CA TYR A 317 -4.08 -16.83 -18.18
C TYR A 317 -5.08 -15.80 -17.67
N HIS A 318 -5.79 -15.11 -18.56
CA HIS A 318 -6.81 -14.14 -18.15
C HIS A 318 -6.29 -13.12 -17.14
N CYS A 319 -5.09 -12.60 -17.38
CA CYS A 319 -4.46 -11.62 -16.50
C CYS A 319 -4.62 -10.21 -17.06
N THR A 320 -4.76 -9.22 -16.17
CA THR A 320 -4.73 -7.80 -16.54
C THR A 320 -3.48 -7.18 -15.94
N ILE A 321 -2.50 -6.92 -16.78
CA ILE A 321 -1.28 -6.20 -16.43
C ILE A 321 -1.49 -4.75 -16.87
N ALA A 322 -1.98 -3.91 -15.96
CA ALA A 322 -2.42 -2.55 -16.26
C ALA A 322 -1.72 -1.52 -15.38
N ASN A 323 -0.88 -0.66 -15.96
CA ASN A 323 -0.06 0.26 -15.18
C ASN A 323 -0.37 1.75 -15.45
N TYR A 324 -1.14 2.34 -14.53
CA TYR A 324 -1.55 3.74 -14.55
C TYR A 324 -0.94 4.57 -13.41
N PHE A 325 0.19 4.10 -12.87
CA PHE A 325 0.86 4.72 -11.72
C PHE A 325 1.03 6.23 -11.86
N ASN A 326 0.55 6.95 -10.85
CA ASN A 326 0.44 8.42 -10.86
C ASN A 326 1.13 9.11 -9.67
N TRP A 327 1.71 8.36 -8.73
CA TRP A 327 2.45 8.92 -7.59
C TRP A 327 3.77 9.57 -8.00
N THR A 328 4.48 8.96 -8.95
CA THR A 328 5.70 9.49 -9.56
C THR A 328 5.69 9.27 -11.07
N TYR A 329 6.69 9.83 -11.76
CA TYR A 329 6.85 9.60 -13.19
C TYR A 329 7.46 8.22 -13.45
N ARG A 330 6.76 7.37 -14.21
CA ARG A 330 7.22 6.06 -14.65
C ARG A 330 7.66 6.09 -16.13
N SER A 331 8.89 5.68 -16.40
CA SER A 331 9.44 5.58 -17.78
C SER A 331 9.64 4.15 -18.28
N THR A 332 9.39 3.16 -17.43
CA THR A 332 9.51 1.73 -17.74
C THR A 332 8.21 1.15 -18.27
N PRO A 333 8.23 0.06 -19.04
CA PRO A 333 7.02 -0.68 -19.44
C PRO A 333 6.34 -1.39 -18.27
N ALA A 334 5.06 -1.76 -18.40
CA ALA A 334 4.35 -2.54 -17.40
C ALA A 334 4.87 -3.98 -17.31
N LEU A 335 5.17 -4.61 -18.45
CA LEU A 335 5.72 -5.97 -18.55
C LEU A 335 7.14 -5.92 -19.11
N PHE A 336 8.09 -6.51 -18.40
CA PHE A 336 9.49 -6.59 -18.82
C PHE A 336 10.00 -8.03 -18.77
N LEU A 337 10.68 -8.48 -19.84
CA LEU A 337 11.29 -9.80 -19.93
C LEU A 337 12.80 -9.68 -20.24
N ASN A 338 13.60 -10.47 -19.53
CA ASN A 338 15.04 -10.54 -19.67
C ASN A 338 15.57 -11.97 -19.38
N ASN A 339 16.69 -12.34 -20.01
CA ASN A 339 17.31 -13.67 -19.88
C ASN A 339 18.79 -13.65 -19.47
N TYR A 340 19.32 -12.54 -18.95
CA TYR A 340 20.75 -12.46 -18.60
C TYR A 340 21.03 -11.43 -17.50
N TYR A 341 22.19 -11.57 -16.86
CA TYR A 341 22.77 -10.52 -16.01
C TYR A 341 24.25 -10.30 -16.35
N ILE A 342 24.80 -9.21 -15.85
CA ILE A 342 26.23 -8.92 -15.94
C ILE A 342 26.86 -9.27 -14.59
N ASP A 343 27.87 -10.16 -14.61
CA ASP A 343 28.60 -10.57 -13.41
C ASP A 343 29.58 -9.49 -12.92
N GLU A 344 30.27 -9.74 -11.80
CA GLU A 344 31.24 -8.80 -11.22
C GLU A 344 32.44 -8.50 -12.14
N ASP A 345 32.74 -9.41 -13.08
CA ASP A 345 33.82 -9.29 -14.06
C ASP A 345 33.37 -8.59 -15.36
N GLY A 346 32.07 -8.25 -15.46
CA GLY A 346 31.48 -7.60 -16.63
C GLY A 346 31.07 -8.57 -17.75
N ASN A 347 31.03 -9.88 -17.48
CA ASN A 347 30.59 -10.88 -18.46
C ASN A 347 29.07 -11.03 -18.43
N GLU A 348 28.50 -11.24 -19.61
CA GLU A 348 27.09 -11.59 -19.79
C GLU A 348 26.88 -13.06 -19.40
N VAL A 349 26.09 -13.30 -18.36
CA VAL A 349 25.67 -14.64 -17.92
C VAL A 349 24.22 -14.83 -18.30
N ILE A 350 23.99 -15.74 -19.26
CA ILE A 350 22.67 -16.02 -19.83
C ILE A 350 21.99 -17.11 -19.01
N ASN A 351 20.76 -16.83 -18.58
CA ASN A 351 19.81 -17.78 -18.03
C ASN A 351 18.61 -17.89 -18.98
N PRO A 352 18.44 -19.02 -19.68
CA PRO A 352 17.43 -19.14 -20.73
C PRO A 352 16.00 -18.90 -20.25
N LEU A 353 15.24 -18.13 -21.04
CA LEU A 353 13.80 -18.01 -20.86
C LEU A 353 13.14 -19.19 -21.58
N ILE A 354 12.87 -20.26 -20.84
CA ILE A 354 12.33 -21.51 -21.41
C ILE A 354 10.91 -21.29 -21.93
N GLU A 355 10.10 -20.53 -21.21
CA GLU A 355 8.73 -20.23 -21.58
C GLU A 355 8.23 -18.94 -20.91
N ALA A 356 7.57 -18.08 -21.67
CA ALA A 356 6.78 -16.97 -21.13
C ALA A 356 5.52 -16.76 -21.97
N ASN A 357 4.43 -17.40 -21.57
CA ASN A 357 3.18 -17.36 -22.31
C ASN A 357 2.14 -16.46 -21.64
N PHE A 358 1.41 -15.73 -22.47
CA PHE A 358 0.31 -14.87 -22.08
C PHE A 358 -0.90 -15.22 -22.93
N TYR A 359 -1.98 -15.63 -22.26
CA TYR A 359 -3.20 -16.13 -22.88
C TYR A 359 -4.41 -15.34 -22.40
N ASN A 360 -5.29 -14.92 -23.33
CA ASN A 360 -6.51 -14.17 -23.00
C ASN A 360 -6.27 -12.98 -22.07
N SER A 361 -5.15 -12.27 -22.23
CA SER A 361 -4.66 -11.30 -21.24
C SER A 361 -4.59 -9.89 -21.81
N ILE A 362 -4.68 -8.88 -20.94
CA ILE A 362 -4.51 -7.47 -21.30
C ILE A 362 -3.18 -6.98 -20.73
N ILE A 363 -2.35 -6.36 -21.56
CA ILE A 363 -1.12 -5.67 -21.15
C ILE A 363 -1.20 -4.22 -21.65
N TYR A 364 -1.46 -3.30 -20.72
CA TYR A 364 -1.73 -1.90 -21.05
C TYR A 364 -1.27 -0.92 -19.96
N GLY A 365 -1.35 0.37 -20.25
CA GLY A 365 -1.00 1.42 -19.32
C GLY A 365 -0.81 2.76 -20.02
N ARG A 366 -0.28 3.71 -19.26
CA ARG A 366 -0.12 5.11 -19.68
C ARG A 366 1.00 5.32 -20.71
N ASN A 367 2.04 4.50 -20.70
CA ASN A 367 3.23 4.71 -21.53
C ASN A 367 2.94 4.36 -22.99
N HIS A 368 3.77 4.90 -23.89
CA HIS A 368 3.64 4.65 -25.33
C HIS A 368 3.82 3.16 -25.66
N THR A 369 4.70 2.49 -24.92
CA THR A 369 5.00 1.06 -24.99
C THR A 369 4.96 0.51 -23.56
N GLU A 370 4.22 -0.59 -23.36
CA GLU A 370 4.12 -1.30 -22.08
C GLU A 370 4.74 -2.70 -22.10
N LEU A 371 5.45 -3.03 -23.18
CA LEU A 371 6.29 -4.22 -23.29
C LEU A 371 7.77 -3.82 -23.33
N GLY A 372 8.60 -4.52 -22.57
CA GLY A 372 10.05 -4.41 -22.66
C GLY A 372 10.70 -5.78 -22.82
N PHE A 373 11.65 -5.86 -23.74
CA PHE A 373 12.43 -7.06 -24.01
C PHE A 373 13.91 -6.68 -23.98
N ASP A 374 14.70 -7.39 -23.19
CA ASP A 374 16.15 -7.25 -23.14
C ASP A 374 16.77 -8.64 -23.07
N PHE A 375 17.04 -9.21 -24.24
CA PHE A 375 17.51 -10.58 -24.40
C PHE A 375 18.89 -10.63 -25.05
N ILE A 376 19.68 -11.62 -24.63
CA ILE A 376 20.89 -12.05 -25.32
C ILE A 376 20.61 -13.40 -25.96
N GLU A 377 20.92 -13.49 -27.25
CA GLU A 377 20.80 -14.72 -28.03
C GLU A 377 21.90 -15.72 -27.64
N THR A 378 21.53 -16.99 -27.49
CA THR A 378 22.49 -18.11 -27.39
C THR A 378 22.12 -19.21 -28.37
N GLU A 379 23.11 -19.97 -28.83
CA GLU A 379 22.89 -21.09 -29.76
C GLU A 379 22.00 -22.18 -29.13
N GLU A 380 21.15 -22.79 -29.96
CA GLU A 380 20.30 -23.92 -29.60
C GLU A 380 21.16 -25.09 -29.09
N THR A 381 20.83 -25.60 -27.90
CA THR A 381 21.35 -26.88 -27.40
C THR A 381 20.18 -27.81 -27.10
N GLU A 382 20.40 -29.11 -26.93
CA GLU A 382 19.32 -30.12 -26.77
C GLU A 382 18.29 -29.76 -25.67
N ASP A 383 18.65 -28.92 -24.70
CA ASP A 383 17.82 -28.52 -23.57
C ASP A 383 17.28 -27.08 -23.63
N LEU A 384 17.62 -26.30 -24.67
CA LEU A 384 17.33 -24.85 -24.72
C LEU A 384 16.47 -24.45 -25.92
N PRO A 385 15.58 -23.46 -25.77
CA PRO A 385 14.87 -22.89 -26.91
C PRO A 385 15.85 -22.24 -27.89
N ASP A 386 15.48 -22.21 -29.18
CA ASP A 386 16.24 -21.49 -30.21
C ASP A 386 16.43 -20.02 -29.80
N ASN A 387 17.66 -19.50 -29.94
CA ASN A 387 18.12 -18.19 -29.46
C ASN A 387 18.08 -17.99 -27.93
N GLY A 388 17.80 -19.00 -27.10
CA GLY A 388 17.85 -18.89 -25.63
C GLY A 388 16.68 -18.18 -24.97
N PHE A 389 15.61 -17.86 -25.72
CA PHE A 389 14.37 -17.31 -25.17
C PHE A 389 13.12 -17.70 -25.96
N ASN A 390 12.08 -18.11 -25.25
CA ASN A 390 10.77 -18.44 -25.83
C ASN A 390 9.64 -17.74 -25.08
N TYR A 391 8.76 -17.07 -25.83
CA TYR A 391 7.61 -16.35 -25.31
C TYR A 391 6.49 -16.34 -26.35
N LEU A 392 5.24 -16.28 -25.89
CA LEU A 392 4.07 -16.24 -26.76
C LEU A 392 2.98 -15.37 -26.13
N PHE A 393 2.45 -14.43 -26.91
CA PHE A 393 1.21 -13.74 -26.63
C PHE A 393 0.13 -14.28 -27.56
N LYS A 394 -0.94 -14.82 -27.01
CA LYS A 394 -2.05 -15.40 -27.77
C LYS A 394 -3.39 -14.90 -27.23
N ASN A 395 -4.21 -14.31 -28.12
CA ASN A 395 -5.47 -13.67 -27.74
C ASN A 395 -5.22 -12.61 -26.66
N CYS A 396 -4.46 -11.56 -27.00
CA CYS A 396 -4.11 -10.51 -26.04
C CYS A 396 -4.40 -9.13 -26.61
N LEU A 397 -4.74 -8.19 -25.72
CA LEU A 397 -4.63 -6.77 -26.02
C LEU A 397 -3.30 -6.25 -25.48
N ILE A 398 -2.52 -5.58 -26.33
CA ILE A 398 -1.17 -5.13 -25.99
C ILE A 398 -0.93 -3.69 -26.41
N LYS A 399 -0.37 -2.87 -25.50
CA LYS A 399 0.24 -1.57 -25.83
C LYS A 399 1.70 -1.76 -26.29
N SER A 400 1.89 -2.11 -27.57
CA SER A 400 3.22 -2.41 -28.12
C SER A 400 4.02 -1.17 -28.50
N GLY A 401 3.34 -0.05 -28.77
CA GLY A 401 3.96 1.13 -29.38
C GLY A 401 4.60 0.78 -30.72
N GLU A 402 5.93 0.93 -30.82
CA GLU A 402 6.69 0.66 -32.04
C GLU A 402 7.28 -0.77 -32.13
N ILE A 403 7.06 -1.63 -31.12
CA ILE A 403 7.56 -3.01 -31.15
C ILE A 403 6.93 -3.78 -32.31
N ASP A 404 7.76 -4.49 -33.09
CA ASP A 404 7.30 -5.38 -34.15
C ASP A 404 6.60 -6.60 -33.56
N ILE A 405 5.31 -6.74 -33.88
CA ILE A 405 4.45 -7.84 -33.45
C ILE A 405 4.01 -8.72 -34.63
N SER A 406 4.77 -8.70 -35.73
CA SER A 406 4.43 -9.44 -36.95
C SER A 406 4.77 -10.93 -36.92
N ASP A 407 5.64 -11.37 -36.01
CA ASP A 407 6.00 -12.79 -35.87
C ASP A 407 4.83 -13.61 -35.29
N PRO A 408 4.20 -14.49 -36.07
CA PRO A 408 3.04 -15.27 -35.64
C PRO A 408 3.38 -16.35 -34.60
N ASN A 409 4.66 -16.68 -34.42
CA ASN A 409 5.11 -17.61 -33.39
C ASN A 409 5.22 -16.95 -32.01
N LYS A 410 5.37 -15.62 -31.97
CA LYS A 410 5.47 -14.82 -30.75
C LYS A 410 4.18 -14.06 -30.44
N PHE A 411 3.46 -13.63 -31.47
CA PHE A 411 2.26 -12.79 -31.36
C PHE A 411 1.12 -13.36 -32.21
N LYS A 412 0.07 -13.86 -31.58
CA LYS A 412 -1.04 -14.55 -32.24
C LYS A 412 -2.40 -13.99 -31.80
N PHE A 413 -3.21 -13.54 -32.76
CA PHE A 413 -4.52 -12.92 -32.47
C PHE A 413 -4.40 -11.75 -31.47
N ILE A 414 -3.60 -10.74 -31.85
CA ILE A 414 -3.34 -9.57 -31.00
C ILE A 414 -4.22 -8.39 -31.40
N THR A 415 -4.88 -7.79 -30.41
CA THR A 415 -5.47 -6.45 -30.50
C THR A 415 -4.41 -5.45 -30.05
N ALA A 416 -3.83 -4.69 -30.98
CA ALA A 416 -2.67 -3.85 -30.69
C ALA A 416 -3.05 -2.38 -30.53
N ASN A 417 -2.56 -1.74 -29.46
CA ASN A 417 -2.59 -0.30 -29.21
C ASN A 417 -3.97 0.37 -29.06
N GLU A 418 -5.06 -0.37 -29.21
CA GLU A 418 -6.43 0.06 -28.88
C GLU A 418 -6.59 0.30 -27.38
N ASP A 419 -7.45 1.24 -26.98
CA ASP A 419 -7.78 1.46 -25.58
C ASP A 419 -8.64 0.28 -25.05
N PRO A 420 -8.26 -0.40 -23.95
CA PRO A 420 -9.11 -1.41 -23.32
C PRO A 420 -10.47 -0.89 -22.88
N ASN A 421 -10.63 0.43 -22.71
CA ASN A 421 -11.81 1.08 -22.13
C ASN A 421 -12.15 0.49 -20.76
N PHE A 422 -11.19 0.59 -19.83
CA PHE A 422 -11.43 0.31 -18.42
C PHE A 422 -12.40 1.36 -17.82
N ILE A 423 -13.25 0.96 -16.87
CA ILE A 423 -14.24 1.84 -16.23
C ILE A 423 -13.57 3.07 -15.59
N ASP A 424 -12.57 2.83 -14.72
CA ASP A 424 -11.73 3.90 -14.17
C ASP A 424 -10.31 3.38 -13.90
N PRO A 425 -9.38 3.47 -14.87
CA PRO A 425 -8.02 2.99 -14.67
C PRO A 425 -7.21 3.80 -13.63
N TYR A 426 -7.62 5.03 -13.32
CA TYR A 426 -6.96 5.86 -12.30
C TYR A 426 -7.54 5.65 -10.90
N GLY A 427 -8.80 5.22 -10.83
CA GLY A 427 -9.44 4.65 -9.63
C GLY A 427 -9.22 3.14 -9.47
N PHE A 428 -8.36 2.54 -10.30
CA PHE A 428 -7.96 1.13 -10.25
C PHE A 428 -9.09 0.12 -10.54
N GLU A 429 -10.16 0.58 -11.19
CA GLU A 429 -11.27 -0.23 -11.68
C GLU A 429 -11.00 -0.70 -13.12
N TYR A 430 -10.33 -1.85 -13.25
CA TYR A 430 -9.95 -2.43 -14.55
C TYR A 430 -11.01 -3.35 -15.18
N GLN A 431 -12.25 -3.27 -14.70
CA GLN A 431 -13.39 -3.88 -15.39
C GLN A 431 -13.59 -3.18 -16.75
N LEU A 432 -14.13 -3.92 -17.73
CA LEU A 432 -14.33 -3.42 -19.09
C LEU A 432 -15.66 -2.65 -19.20
N ASP A 433 -15.66 -1.56 -19.95
CA ASP A 433 -16.89 -0.84 -20.29
C ASP A 433 -17.63 -1.46 -21.49
N THR A 434 -18.81 -0.93 -21.82
CA THR A 434 -19.67 -1.39 -22.92
C THR A 434 -19.04 -1.33 -24.32
N LEU A 435 -18.03 -0.47 -24.51
CA LEU A 435 -17.39 -0.19 -25.79
C LEU A 435 -16.01 -0.84 -25.90
N SER A 436 -15.62 -1.65 -24.91
CA SER A 436 -14.31 -2.27 -24.86
C SER A 436 -14.05 -3.16 -26.09
N PRO A 437 -12.88 -3.01 -26.75
CA PRO A 437 -12.45 -3.93 -27.81
C PRO A 437 -12.02 -5.30 -27.27
N CYS A 438 -11.91 -5.46 -25.95
CA CYS A 438 -11.57 -6.72 -25.30
C CYS A 438 -12.75 -7.68 -25.16
N LYS A 439 -13.97 -7.21 -25.47
CA LYS A 439 -15.20 -7.95 -25.26
C LYS A 439 -15.37 -9.12 -26.24
N ASP A 440 -15.75 -10.30 -25.76
CA ASP A 440 -16.09 -11.50 -26.53
C ASP A 440 -15.02 -12.01 -27.53
N ILE A 441 -13.74 -11.62 -27.38
CA ILE A 441 -12.66 -11.99 -28.33
C ILE A 441 -11.60 -12.93 -27.75
N GLY A 442 -11.77 -13.38 -26.51
CA GLY A 442 -10.94 -14.39 -25.88
C GLY A 442 -11.10 -15.77 -26.51
N ASN A 443 -10.12 -16.63 -26.27
CA ASN A 443 -10.15 -18.01 -26.72
C ASN A 443 -10.96 -18.90 -25.76
N PHE A 444 -11.99 -19.57 -26.27
CA PHE A 444 -12.86 -20.47 -25.49
C PHE A 444 -12.17 -21.68 -24.88
N ASP A 445 -11.15 -22.26 -25.53
CA ASP A 445 -10.47 -23.44 -24.98
C ASP A 445 -9.73 -23.05 -23.69
N ILE A 446 -9.05 -21.90 -23.70
CA ILE A 446 -8.40 -21.33 -22.51
C ILE A 446 -9.45 -20.98 -21.44
N ALA A 447 -10.55 -20.33 -21.82
CA ALA A 447 -11.62 -20.01 -20.87
C ALA A 447 -12.31 -21.25 -20.28
N SER A 448 -12.29 -22.40 -20.98
CA SER A 448 -12.84 -23.65 -20.44
C SER A 448 -12.02 -24.21 -19.28
N ASP A 449 -10.70 -23.97 -19.29
CA ASP A 449 -9.81 -24.32 -18.17
C ASP A 449 -9.89 -23.30 -17.02
N PHE A 450 -10.29 -22.05 -17.31
CA PHE A 450 -10.44 -20.95 -16.36
C PHE A 450 -11.83 -20.26 -16.48
N PRO A 451 -12.92 -20.96 -16.14
CA PRO A 451 -14.28 -20.55 -16.53
C PRO A 451 -14.88 -19.42 -15.70
N PHE A 452 -14.25 -19.06 -14.58
CA PHE A 452 -14.71 -17.98 -13.70
C PHE A 452 -13.67 -16.87 -13.68
N ASP A 453 -14.14 -15.63 -13.69
CA ASP A 453 -13.30 -14.44 -13.59
C ASP A 453 -12.95 -14.09 -12.14
N LEU A 454 -12.23 -12.97 -11.96
CA LEU A 454 -11.84 -12.47 -10.64
C LEU A 454 -13.05 -12.14 -9.74
N LEU A 455 -14.21 -11.83 -10.32
CA LEU A 455 -15.46 -11.53 -9.62
C LEU A 455 -16.42 -12.73 -9.57
N ASN A 456 -15.91 -13.93 -9.86
CA ASN A 456 -16.66 -15.18 -9.90
C ASN A 456 -17.80 -15.22 -10.95
N THR A 457 -17.70 -14.39 -11.99
CA THR A 457 -18.56 -14.37 -13.18
C THR A 457 -18.09 -15.43 -14.17
N ASN A 458 -19.05 -16.14 -14.77
CA ASN A 458 -18.72 -17.22 -15.69
C ASN A 458 -18.52 -16.72 -17.13
N ARG A 459 -17.32 -16.94 -17.68
CA ARG A 459 -16.89 -16.44 -19.01
C ARG A 459 -17.30 -17.27 -20.21
N THR A 460 -18.15 -18.27 -20.00
CA THR A 460 -18.51 -19.27 -21.03
C THR A 460 -20.00 -19.24 -21.36
N LYS A 461 -20.74 -18.26 -20.83
CA LYS A 461 -22.21 -18.20 -20.91
C LYS A 461 -22.73 -17.24 -21.97
N ASP A 462 -21.93 -16.32 -22.45
CA ASP A 462 -22.27 -15.31 -23.45
C ASP A 462 -21.60 -15.61 -24.81
N SER A 463 -21.30 -14.58 -25.62
CA SER A 463 -20.88 -14.76 -27.01
C SER A 463 -19.40 -15.15 -27.14
N GLY A 464 -18.59 -14.85 -26.13
CA GLY A 464 -17.18 -15.14 -26.05
C GLY A 464 -16.61 -14.69 -24.70
N PRO A 465 -15.55 -15.34 -24.20
CA PRO A 465 -14.88 -14.82 -23.02
C PRO A 465 -14.21 -13.48 -23.32
N ASP A 466 -14.21 -12.58 -22.35
CA ASP A 466 -13.48 -11.33 -22.45
C ASP A 466 -11.97 -11.54 -22.23
N LEU A 467 -11.16 -10.62 -22.77
CA LEU A 467 -9.74 -10.56 -22.42
C LEU A 467 -9.55 -9.96 -21.03
N GLY A 468 -8.54 -10.44 -20.33
CA GLY A 468 -8.16 -9.93 -19.01
C GLY A 468 -8.80 -10.69 -17.86
N ALA A 469 -8.79 -10.06 -16.69
CA ALA A 469 -9.14 -10.66 -15.41
C ALA A 469 -10.62 -10.57 -15.08
N TYR A 470 -11.37 -9.78 -15.83
CA TYR A 470 -12.78 -9.53 -15.62
C TYR A 470 -13.59 -9.99 -16.83
N GLU A 471 -14.77 -10.51 -16.56
CA GLU A 471 -15.83 -10.74 -17.53
C GLU A 471 -16.87 -9.64 -17.38
N ARG A 472 -17.22 -9.01 -18.50
CA ARG A 472 -18.23 -7.97 -18.49
C ARG A 472 -19.62 -8.58 -18.55
N ILE A 473 -20.47 -8.23 -17.59
CA ILE A 473 -21.89 -8.55 -17.63
C ILE A 473 -22.63 -7.44 -18.40
N GLU A 474 -23.43 -7.81 -19.39
CA GLU A 474 -24.39 -6.87 -20.00
C GLU A 474 -25.50 -6.57 -18.99
N ASP A 475 -25.67 -5.30 -18.61
CA ASP A 475 -26.88 -4.87 -17.91
C ASP A 475 -28.08 -4.97 -18.86
N GLU A 476 -29.09 -5.79 -18.51
CA GLU A 476 -30.34 -5.98 -19.27
C GLU A 476 -31.20 -4.71 -19.41
#